data_AF-A0A1L8MGI1-F1
#
_entry.id   AF-A0A1L8MGI1-F1
#
_cell.length_a   1.000
_cell.length_b   1.000
_cell.length_c   1.000
_cell.angle_alpha   90.00
_cell.angle_beta   90.00
_cell.angle_gamma   90.00
#
_symmetry.space_group_name_H-M   'P 1'
#
loop_
_entity.id
_entity.type
_entity.pdbx_description
1 polymer ?
#
loop_
_entity_poly.entity_id
_entity_poly.type
_entity_poly.pdbx_seq_one_letter_code
_entity_poly.pdbx_strand_id
1 'polypeptide(L)'
;MKASFIDNIVYPIALVLILVVVHFSMGSMSLPIETNNAQRDFNTALGTSLLSGVFLFSIRSIHKNLAYNLFGILSIRNEQRTFVAHRQQMAHTYKKHIIWSTTIGFIMPIVYMLVEGVITRIHEKEVFIVAISAIPFWLLLSLFLFQLVTNNKYLWVLLSKGNLDTVSSIKLYRKVINVSLTTFAAASTVTLVLPIFWYKQPIHTFDFLFILALTAFFALFLLTPLTICLYRIRKLTHALTKEIDTQLESLIKESVTDVKSSEIECLLHDEEKFGEALSTRQSITLLFCLCLPLLSWGVFLVTEH
;
A
#
# COMPACT_ATOMS: atom_id res chain seq x y z
N MET A 1 20.09 -0.09 -10.70
CA MET A 1 19.41 -1.40 -10.76
C MET A 1 18.01 -1.21 -11.35
N LYS A 2 17.88 -1.21 -12.69
CA LYS A 2 16.59 -1.08 -13.38
C LYS A 2 16.04 -2.50 -13.63
N ALA A 3 15.34 -3.08 -12.65
CA ALA A 3 14.26 -3.99 -13.02
C ALA A 3 13.22 -3.11 -13.71
N SER A 4 12.92 -3.43 -14.96
CA SER A 4 12.09 -2.59 -15.82
C SER A 4 10.69 -2.46 -15.18
N PHE A 5 9.98 -1.36 -15.46
CA PHE A 5 8.59 -1.21 -15.03
C PHE A 5 7.73 -2.40 -15.50
N ILE A 6 8.11 -2.98 -16.65
CA ILE A 6 7.50 -4.16 -17.27
C ILE A 6 7.64 -5.37 -16.33
N ASP A 7 8.82 -5.60 -15.74
CA ASP A 7 9.06 -6.73 -14.82
C ASP A 7 8.20 -6.65 -13.54
N ASN A 8 7.71 -5.47 -13.17
CA ASN A 8 6.82 -5.32 -12.02
C ASN A 8 5.36 -5.65 -12.34
N ILE A 9 4.97 -5.60 -13.60
CA ILE A 9 3.60 -5.75 -14.07
C ILE A 9 3.36 -7.14 -14.68
N VAL A 10 4.37 -7.69 -15.38
CA VAL A 10 4.24 -8.97 -16.09
C VAL A 10 3.86 -10.11 -15.14
N TYR A 11 4.52 -10.26 -13.99
CA TYR A 11 4.21 -11.37 -13.07
C TYR A 11 2.79 -11.27 -12.47
N PRO A 12 2.32 -10.11 -11.95
CA PRO A 12 0.92 -9.94 -11.55
C PRO A 12 -0.09 -10.26 -12.65
N ILE A 13 0.12 -9.75 -13.87
CA ILE A 13 -0.80 -10.00 -14.99
C ILE A 13 -0.80 -11.48 -15.37
N ALA A 14 0.38 -12.09 -15.48
CA ALA A 14 0.50 -13.51 -15.79
C ALA A 14 -0.22 -14.37 -14.73
N LEU A 15 -0.09 -14.02 -13.44
CA LEU A 15 -0.81 -14.71 -12.37
C LEU A 15 -2.33 -14.61 -12.54
N VAL A 16 -2.85 -13.40 -12.79
CA VAL A 16 -4.29 -13.19 -13.03
C VAL A 16 -4.76 -14.01 -14.23
N LEU A 17 -4.05 -13.94 -15.36
CA LEU A 17 -4.41 -14.67 -16.57
C LEU A 17 -4.41 -16.18 -16.35
N ILE A 18 -3.40 -16.73 -15.68
CA ILE A 18 -3.33 -18.16 -15.37
C ILE A 18 -4.51 -18.56 -14.49
N LEU A 19 -4.80 -17.82 -13.41
CA LEU A 19 -5.90 -18.13 -12.52
C LEU A 19 -7.25 -18.04 -13.24
N VAL A 20 -7.49 -17.00 -14.04
CA VAL A 20 -8.71 -16.84 -14.85
C VAL A 20 -8.87 -18.00 -15.84
N VAL A 21 -7.79 -18.38 -16.55
CA VAL A 21 -7.83 -19.53 -17.48
C VAL A 21 -8.18 -20.81 -16.74
N VAL A 22 -7.54 -21.09 -15.60
CA VAL A 22 -7.86 -22.26 -14.76
C VAL A 22 -9.33 -22.24 -14.35
N HIS A 23 -9.81 -21.10 -13.88
CA HIS A 23 -11.19 -20.96 -13.43
C HIS A 23 -12.23 -21.14 -14.54
N PHE A 24 -11.92 -20.62 -15.73
CA PHE A 24 -12.75 -20.78 -16.92
C PHE A 24 -12.75 -22.23 -17.40
N SER A 25 -11.58 -22.86 -17.54
CA SER A 25 -11.45 -24.25 -17.99
C SER A 25 -12.10 -25.25 -17.04
N MET A 26 -12.12 -24.97 -15.73
CA MET A 26 -12.69 -25.85 -14.72
C MET A 26 -14.18 -25.60 -14.45
N GLY A 27 -14.79 -24.59 -15.07
CA GLY A 27 -16.22 -24.31 -14.99
C GLY A 27 -16.65 -23.36 -13.86
N SER A 28 -15.75 -22.96 -12.96
CA SER A 28 -16.05 -21.96 -11.91
C SER A 28 -16.34 -20.56 -12.45
N MET A 29 -15.95 -20.25 -13.70
CA MET A 29 -16.34 -19.05 -14.44
C MET A 29 -17.18 -19.39 -15.67
N SER A 30 -18.33 -20.05 -15.49
CA SER A 30 -19.24 -20.39 -16.59
C SER A 30 -20.16 -19.23 -16.98
N LEU A 31 -20.42 -19.09 -18.28
CA LEU A 31 -21.46 -18.21 -18.84
C LEU A 31 -22.40 -19.06 -19.71
N PRO A 32 -23.74 -18.89 -19.63
CA PRO A 32 -24.48 -17.97 -18.75
C PRO A 32 -24.44 -18.40 -17.27
N ILE A 33 -24.68 -17.45 -16.35
CA ILE A 33 -24.79 -17.71 -14.91
C ILE A 33 -26.25 -17.97 -14.57
N GLU A 34 -26.59 -19.22 -14.23
CA GLU A 34 -27.99 -19.66 -14.09
C GLU A 34 -28.45 -19.75 -12.62
N THR A 35 -27.54 -19.89 -11.67
CA THR A 35 -27.88 -20.11 -10.25
C THR A 35 -27.11 -19.15 -9.33
N ASN A 36 -27.66 -18.91 -8.13
CA ASN A 36 -26.99 -18.12 -7.09
C ASN A 36 -25.64 -18.73 -6.69
N ASN A 37 -25.55 -20.06 -6.60
CA ASN A 37 -24.30 -20.74 -6.30
C ASN A 37 -23.26 -20.53 -7.41
N ALA A 38 -23.67 -20.62 -8.68
CA ALA A 38 -22.78 -20.33 -9.81
C ALA A 38 -22.31 -18.85 -9.81
N GLN A 39 -23.18 -17.90 -9.45
CA GLN A 39 -22.80 -16.49 -9.29
C GLN A 39 -21.76 -16.31 -8.17
N ARG A 40 -21.95 -16.98 -7.03
CA ARG A 40 -21.00 -16.95 -5.91
C ARG A 40 -19.64 -17.54 -6.31
N ASP A 41 -19.64 -18.68 -6.97
CA ASP A 41 -18.41 -19.36 -7.39
C ASP A 41 -17.68 -18.51 -8.45
N PHE A 42 -18.42 -17.90 -9.38
CA PHE A 42 -17.89 -16.95 -10.37
C PHE A 42 -17.24 -15.73 -9.72
N ASN A 43 -17.97 -15.05 -8.81
CA ASN A 43 -17.47 -13.86 -8.12
C ASN A 43 -16.23 -14.17 -7.29
N THR A 44 -16.23 -15.32 -6.61
CA THR A 44 -15.09 -15.76 -5.79
C THR A 44 -13.89 -16.05 -6.67
N ALA A 45 -14.07 -16.80 -7.77
CA ALA A 45 -13.02 -17.09 -8.73
C ALA A 45 -12.41 -15.80 -9.34
N LEU A 46 -13.26 -14.84 -9.70
CA LEU A 46 -12.82 -13.57 -10.29
C LEU A 46 -12.11 -12.70 -9.25
N GLY A 47 -12.70 -12.56 -8.08
CA GLY A 47 -12.19 -11.78 -6.97
C GLY A 47 -10.84 -12.30 -6.48
N THR A 48 -10.69 -13.61 -6.25
CA THR A 48 -9.41 -14.20 -5.79
C THR A 48 -8.34 -14.06 -6.87
N SER A 49 -8.69 -14.22 -8.16
CA SER A 49 -7.76 -14.05 -9.28
C SER A 49 -7.23 -12.61 -9.35
N LEU A 50 -8.13 -11.63 -9.39
CA LEU A 50 -7.78 -10.21 -9.48
C LEU A 50 -7.00 -9.74 -8.26
N LEU A 51 -7.47 -10.05 -7.05
CA LEU A 51 -6.80 -9.62 -5.82
C LEU A 51 -5.43 -10.28 -5.64
N SER A 52 -5.24 -11.54 -6.06
CA SER A 52 -3.91 -12.16 -6.07
C SER A 52 -2.92 -11.35 -6.92
N GLY A 53 -3.34 -10.94 -8.12
CA GLY A 53 -2.57 -10.03 -8.96
C GLY A 53 -2.28 -8.69 -8.28
N VAL A 54 -3.31 -8.04 -7.73
CA VAL A 54 -3.18 -6.76 -7.04
C VAL A 54 -2.22 -6.84 -5.85
N PHE A 55 -2.30 -7.88 -5.01
CA PHE A 55 -1.38 -8.07 -3.89
C PHE A 55 0.05 -8.29 -4.36
N LEU A 56 0.27 -9.14 -5.38
CA LEU A 56 1.61 -9.38 -5.92
C LEU A 56 2.21 -8.09 -6.49
N PHE A 57 1.43 -7.32 -7.26
CA PHE A 57 1.84 -6.03 -7.78
C PHE A 57 2.17 -5.04 -6.64
N SER A 58 1.31 -4.99 -5.63
CA SER A 58 1.45 -4.10 -4.48
C SER A 58 2.71 -4.38 -3.69
N ILE A 59 2.98 -5.66 -3.36
CA ILE A 59 4.19 -6.07 -2.63
C ILE A 59 5.44 -5.64 -3.40
N ARG A 60 5.50 -5.90 -4.71
CA ARG A 60 6.64 -5.53 -5.57
C ARG A 60 6.82 -4.02 -5.65
N SER A 61 5.73 -3.27 -5.79
CA SER A 61 5.74 -1.82 -5.84
C SER A 61 6.22 -1.20 -4.53
N ILE A 62 5.73 -1.71 -3.39
CA ILE A 62 6.17 -1.30 -2.06
C ILE A 62 7.67 -1.58 -1.89
N HIS A 63 8.15 -2.78 -2.22
CA HIS A 63 9.58 -3.13 -2.08
C HIS A 63 10.48 -2.25 -2.93
N LYS A 64 10.11 -1.98 -4.19
CA LYS A 64 10.88 -1.10 -5.07
C LYS A 64 10.92 0.33 -4.53
N ASN A 65 9.77 0.85 -4.14
CA ASN A 65 9.67 2.20 -3.61
C ASN A 65 10.40 2.35 -2.27
N LEU A 66 10.29 1.35 -1.39
CA LEU A 66 10.99 1.30 -0.11
C LEU A 66 12.51 1.23 -0.31
N ALA A 67 13.02 0.40 -1.23
CA ALA A 67 14.45 0.35 -1.53
C ALA A 67 14.98 1.70 -2.03
N TYR A 68 14.25 2.37 -2.93
CA TYR A 68 14.63 3.68 -3.46
C TYR A 68 14.65 4.75 -2.36
N ASN A 69 13.61 4.81 -1.53
CA ASN A 69 13.53 5.79 -0.45
C ASN A 69 14.50 5.49 0.70
N LEU A 70 14.74 4.21 1.02
CA LEU A 70 15.71 3.78 2.03
C LEU A 70 17.12 4.27 1.70
N PHE A 71 17.56 4.14 0.45
CA PHE A 71 18.85 4.67 0.04
C PHE A 71 18.94 6.19 0.28
N GLY A 72 17.90 6.94 -0.08
CA GLY A 72 17.81 8.37 0.18
C GLY A 72 17.81 8.72 1.68
N ILE A 73 17.09 7.95 2.50
CA ILE A 73 17.05 8.09 3.97
C ILE A 73 18.45 7.91 4.55
N LEU A 74 19.14 6.83 4.19
CA LEU A 74 20.51 6.59 4.66
C LEU A 74 21.48 7.66 4.14
N SER A 75 21.22 8.22 2.96
CA SER A 75 22.03 9.31 2.43
C SER A 75 21.91 10.61 3.21
N ILE A 76 20.70 10.96 3.64
CA ILE A 76 20.47 12.12 4.52
C ILE A 76 21.21 11.92 5.86
N ARG A 77 21.40 10.68 6.28
CA ARG A 77 22.06 10.31 7.54
C ARG A 77 23.56 10.03 7.43
N ASN A 78 24.17 10.16 6.24
CA ASN A 78 25.56 9.75 5.98
C ASN A 78 25.86 8.27 6.31
N GLU A 79 24.85 7.40 6.22
CA GLU A 79 24.92 5.96 6.51
C GLU A 79 24.81 5.10 5.24
N GLN A 80 25.06 5.64 4.04
CA GLN A 80 24.83 4.94 2.75
C GLN A 80 25.56 3.61 2.66
N ARG A 81 26.76 3.50 3.26
CA ARG A 81 27.59 2.29 3.28
C ARG A 81 26.87 1.10 3.91
N THR A 82 25.88 1.34 4.76
CA THR A 82 25.09 0.30 5.46
C THR A 82 23.88 -0.19 4.67
N PHE A 83 23.60 0.38 3.48
CA PHE A 83 22.42 0.05 2.68
C PHE A 83 22.28 -1.46 2.40
N VAL A 84 23.39 -2.13 2.07
CA VAL A 84 23.40 -3.57 1.79
C VAL A 84 23.00 -4.37 3.02
N ALA A 85 23.51 -4.01 4.20
CA ALA A 85 23.17 -4.69 5.46
C ALA A 85 21.67 -4.55 5.78
N HIS A 86 21.11 -3.34 5.62
CA HIS A 86 19.69 -3.11 5.79
C HIS A 86 18.84 -3.92 4.79
N ARG A 87 19.26 -3.99 3.52
CA ARG A 87 18.57 -4.82 2.51
C ARG A 87 18.61 -6.31 2.83
N GLN A 88 19.73 -6.81 3.36
CA GLN A 88 19.84 -8.21 3.80
C GLN A 88 18.94 -8.50 4.99
N GLN A 89 18.89 -7.62 5.98
CA GLN A 89 17.98 -7.75 7.13
C GLN A 89 16.51 -7.81 6.68
N MET A 90 16.11 -6.89 5.80
CA MET A 90 14.75 -6.87 5.25
C MET A 90 14.42 -8.12 4.43
N ALA A 91 15.38 -8.62 3.64
CA ALA A 91 15.21 -9.87 2.88
C ALA A 91 15.06 -11.08 3.80
N HIS A 92 15.79 -11.13 4.92
CA HIS A 92 15.65 -12.19 5.92
C HIS A 92 14.25 -12.17 6.56
N THR A 93 13.76 -10.99 6.95
CA THR A 93 12.38 -10.83 7.45
C THR A 93 11.34 -11.23 6.40
N TYR A 94 11.54 -10.83 5.14
CA TYR A 94 10.66 -11.21 4.03
C TYR A 94 10.56 -12.73 3.84
N LYS A 95 11.67 -13.45 3.93
CA LYS A 95 11.68 -14.93 3.87
C LYS A 95 10.83 -15.56 4.98
N LYS A 96 10.93 -15.04 6.21
CA LYS A 96 10.08 -15.49 7.33
C LYS A 96 8.61 -15.22 7.06
N HIS A 97 8.28 -14.05 6.51
CA HIS A 97 6.90 -13.73 6.15
C HIS A 97 6.36 -14.64 5.06
N ILE A 98 7.16 -15.01 4.05
CA ILE A 98 6.74 -16.01 3.06
C ILE A 98 6.33 -17.31 3.75
N ILE A 99 7.14 -17.82 4.68
CA ILE A 99 6.84 -19.08 5.40
C ILE A 99 5.50 -18.96 6.14
N TRP A 100 5.32 -17.90 6.95
CA TRP A 100 4.07 -17.68 7.69
C TRP A 100 2.87 -17.50 6.76
N SER A 101 3.04 -16.75 5.68
CA SER A 101 2.00 -16.53 4.68
C SER A 101 1.62 -17.79 3.92
N THR A 102 2.57 -18.68 3.64
CA THR A 102 2.27 -19.99 3.06
C THR A 102 1.41 -20.81 4.02
N THR A 103 1.76 -20.85 5.31
CA THR A 103 0.94 -21.53 6.32
C THR A 103 -0.49 -20.98 6.37
N ILE A 104 -0.64 -19.65 6.43
CA ILE A 104 -1.96 -18.99 6.39
C ILE A 104 -2.70 -19.30 5.09
N GLY A 105 -1.98 -19.32 3.96
CA GLY A 105 -2.51 -19.63 2.64
C GLY A 105 -3.20 -20.99 2.55
N PHE A 106 -2.70 -22.00 3.26
CA PHE A 106 -3.34 -23.32 3.32
C PHE A 106 -4.46 -23.40 4.37
N ILE A 107 -4.29 -22.76 5.53
CA ILE A 107 -5.26 -22.87 6.64
C ILE A 107 -6.54 -22.08 6.35
N MET A 108 -6.41 -20.85 5.83
CA MET A 108 -7.55 -19.95 5.70
C MET A 108 -8.64 -20.43 4.73
N PRO A 109 -8.34 -21.02 3.55
CA PRO A 109 -9.36 -21.65 2.71
C PRO A 109 -10.17 -22.71 3.47
N ILE A 110 -9.51 -23.54 4.29
CA ILE A 110 -10.18 -24.59 5.07
C ILE A 110 -11.10 -23.95 6.11
N VAL A 111 -10.60 -22.96 6.87
CA VAL A 111 -11.41 -22.23 7.86
C VAL A 111 -12.62 -21.58 7.20
N TYR A 112 -12.41 -20.90 6.07
CA TYR A 112 -13.50 -20.28 5.30
C TYR A 112 -14.56 -21.31 4.89
N MET A 113 -14.13 -22.43 4.31
CA MET A 113 -15.05 -23.48 3.87
C MET A 113 -15.86 -24.10 5.02
N LEU A 114 -15.25 -24.24 6.21
CA LEU A 114 -15.92 -24.75 7.40
C LEU A 114 -16.95 -23.75 7.96
N VAL A 115 -16.55 -22.48 8.09
CA VAL A 115 -17.40 -21.43 8.66
C VAL A 115 -18.59 -21.12 7.76
N GLU A 116 -18.36 -21.03 6.45
CA GLU A 116 -19.39 -20.68 5.45
C GLU A 116 -20.14 -21.90 4.90
N GLY A 117 -19.90 -23.10 5.45
CA GLY A 117 -20.58 -24.34 5.04
C GLY A 117 -20.26 -24.83 3.63
N VAL A 118 -19.35 -24.16 2.91
CA VAL A 118 -18.93 -24.50 1.53
C VAL A 118 -18.29 -25.88 1.46
N ILE A 119 -17.75 -26.39 2.57
CA ILE A 119 -17.17 -27.74 2.65
C ILE A 119 -18.16 -28.85 2.22
N THR A 120 -19.46 -28.64 2.40
CA THR A 120 -20.50 -29.60 2.00
C THR A 120 -20.56 -29.82 0.48
N ARG A 121 -20.14 -28.81 -0.30
CA ARG A 121 -20.09 -28.80 -1.76
C ARG A 121 -18.70 -29.11 -2.33
N ILE A 122 -17.73 -29.51 -1.51
CA ILE A 122 -16.34 -29.72 -1.96
C ILE A 122 -16.18 -30.82 -3.01
N HIS A 123 -17.18 -31.70 -3.14
CA HIS A 123 -17.25 -32.73 -4.16
C HIS A 123 -17.55 -32.15 -5.57
N GLU A 124 -18.11 -30.94 -5.64
CA GLU A 124 -18.28 -30.19 -6.88
C GLU A 124 -16.91 -29.69 -7.36
N LYS A 125 -16.56 -29.98 -8.62
CA LYS A 125 -15.24 -29.65 -9.18
C LYS A 125 -14.98 -28.14 -9.13
N GLU A 126 -16.01 -27.32 -9.31
CA GLU A 126 -15.94 -25.87 -9.34
C GLU A 126 -15.50 -25.33 -7.98
N VAL A 127 -16.14 -25.81 -6.92
CA VAL A 127 -15.87 -25.43 -5.53
C VAL A 127 -14.49 -25.89 -5.10
N PHE A 128 -14.07 -27.10 -5.48
CA PHE A 128 -12.74 -27.60 -5.20
C PHE A 128 -11.63 -26.75 -5.83
N ILE A 129 -11.82 -26.34 -7.09
CA ILE A 129 -10.85 -25.49 -7.78
C ILE A 129 -10.81 -24.08 -7.18
N VAL A 130 -11.96 -23.51 -6.81
CA VAL A 130 -12.02 -22.24 -6.08
C VAL A 130 -11.30 -22.31 -4.74
N ALA A 131 -11.41 -23.42 -4.00
CA ALA A 131 -10.70 -23.60 -2.74
C ALA A 131 -9.17 -23.66 -2.94
N ILE A 132 -8.70 -24.39 -3.96
CA ILE A 132 -7.26 -24.46 -4.28
C ILE A 132 -6.73 -23.11 -4.75
N SER A 133 -7.46 -22.42 -5.62
CA SER A 133 -7.03 -21.11 -6.15
C SER A 133 -7.12 -19.99 -5.10
N ALA A 134 -7.86 -20.18 -4.01
CA ALA A 134 -7.84 -19.26 -2.88
C ALA A 134 -6.52 -19.31 -2.09
N ILE A 135 -5.72 -20.39 -2.18
CA ILE A 135 -4.41 -20.50 -1.50
C ILE A 135 -3.46 -19.35 -1.86
N PRO A 136 -3.17 -19.07 -3.15
CA PRO A 136 -2.32 -17.94 -3.52
C PRO A 136 -2.92 -16.59 -3.08
N PHE A 137 -4.24 -16.44 -3.08
CA PHE A 137 -4.91 -15.24 -2.57
C PHE A 137 -4.60 -15.01 -1.08
N TRP A 138 -4.84 -16.00 -0.22
CA TRP A 138 -4.60 -15.89 1.23
C TRP A 138 -3.12 -15.75 1.58
N LEU A 139 -2.24 -16.41 0.82
CA LEU A 139 -0.80 -16.24 0.93
C LEU A 139 -0.40 -14.79 0.62
N LEU A 140 -0.84 -14.25 -0.52
CA LEU A 140 -0.43 -12.91 -0.95
C LEU A 140 -1.04 -11.81 -0.09
N LEU A 141 -2.30 -11.98 0.34
CA LEU A 141 -2.95 -11.10 1.31
C LEU A 141 -2.15 -11.04 2.62
N SER A 142 -1.90 -12.19 3.26
CA SER A 142 -1.17 -12.23 4.53
C SER A 142 0.24 -11.67 4.39
N LEU A 143 0.90 -11.97 3.26
CA LEU A 143 2.23 -11.45 2.97
C LEU A 143 2.21 -9.92 2.85
N PHE A 144 1.22 -9.37 2.16
CA PHE A 144 0.99 -7.94 2.05
C PHE A 144 0.80 -7.29 3.43
N LEU A 145 -0.04 -7.87 4.29
CA LEU A 145 -0.26 -7.35 5.65
C LEU A 145 1.02 -7.38 6.49
N PHE A 146 1.78 -8.47 6.46
CA PHE A 146 3.06 -8.55 7.17
C PHE A 146 4.07 -7.52 6.65
N GLN A 147 4.17 -7.36 5.33
CA GLN A 147 5.04 -6.35 4.73
C GLN A 147 4.66 -4.95 5.16
N LEU A 148 3.37 -4.62 5.18
CA LEU A 148 2.88 -3.32 5.62
C LEU A 148 3.35 -3.00 7.04
N VAL A 149 3.11 -3.92 7.99
CA VAL A 149 3.48 -3.72 9.40
C VAL A 149 4.97 -3.57 9.58
N THR A 150 5.77 -4.48 9.02
CA THR A 150 7.22 -4.44 9.26
C THR A 150 7.90 -3.29 8.54
N ASN A 151 7.46 -2.92 7.35
CA ASN A 151 8.04 -1.80 6.62
C ASN A 151 7.72 -0.48 7.34
N ASN A 152 6.49 -0.31 7.82
CA ASN A 152 6.11 0.88 8.60
C ASN A 152 6.90 0.94 9.91
N LYS A 153 6.97 -0.16 10.68
CA LYS A 153 7.78 -0.22 11.91
C LYS A 153 9.24 0.12 11.64
N TYR A 154 9.81 -0.43 10.57
CA TYR A 154 11.20 -0.21 10.20
C TYR A 154 11.48 1.26 9.85
N LEU A 155 10.63 1.89 9.04
CA LEU A 155 10.76 3.32 8.72
C LEU A 155 10.60 4.21 9.96
N TRP A 156 9.71 3.85 10.88
CA TRP A 156 9.56 4.56 12.15
C TRP A 156 10.83 4.56 12.99
N VAL A 157 11.51 3.41 13.09
CA VAL A 157 12.80 3.32 13.80
C VAL A 157 13.85 4.22 13.15
N LEU A 158 13.86 4.29 11.81
CA LEU A 158 14.76 5.19 11.09
C LEU A 158 14.40 6.67 11.26
N LEU A 159 13.13 7.02 11.46
CA LEU A 159 12.70 8.39 11.78
C LEU A 159 13.14 8.82 13.18
N SER A 160 13.11 7.91 14.16
CA SER A 160 13.42 8.21 15.56
C SER A 160 14.92 8.28 15.88
N LYS A 161 15.80 7.87 14.95
CA LYS A 161 17.24 7.78 15.21
C LYS A 161 17.92 9.15 15.11
N GLY A 162 18.54 9.62 16.18
CA GLY A 162 19.40 10.82 16.16
C GLY A 162 18.69 12.14 15.83
N ASN A 163 19.38 13.25 16.10
CA ASN A 163 18.89 14.59 15.78
C ASN A 163 19.44 15.03 14.42
N LEU A 164 18.57 15.53 13.55
CA LEU A 164 18.91 16.11 12.26
C LEU A 164 18.50 17.58 12.26
N ASP A 165 19.14 18.39 11.43
CA ASP A 165 18.67 19.75 11.15
C ASP A 165 17.25 19.73 10.54
N THR A 166 16.58 20.89 10.56
CA THR A 166 15.18 21.03 10.12
C THR A 166 15.00 20.61 8.65
N VAL A 167 15.91 21.01 7.77
CA VAL A 167 15.81 20.71 6.33
C VAL A 167 16.02 19.22 6.06
N SER A 168 17.03 18.61 6.68
CA SER A 168 17.27 17.16 6.61
C SER A 168 16.12 16.37 7.20
N SER A 169 15.51 16.85 8.28
CA SER A 169 14.30 16.26 8.86
C SER A 169 13.13 16.30 7.87
N ILE A 170 12.87 17.44 7.24
CA ILE A 170 11.82 17.56 6.21
C ILE A 170 12.07 16.59 5.04
N LYS A 171 13.30 16.54 4.52
CA LYS A 171 13.69 15.59 3.46
C LYS A 171 13.43 14.14 3.88
N LEU A 172 13.76 13.79 5.11
CA LEU A 172 13.56 12.46 5.67
C LEU A 172 12.07 12.10 5.76
N TYR A 173 11.24 12.97 6.34
CA TYR A 173 9.79 12.75 6.43
C TYR A 173 9.14 12.64 5.05
N ARG A 174 9.55 13.44 4.05
CA ARG A 174 9.05 13.32 2.67
C ARG A 174 9.34 11.93 2.07
N LYS A 175 10.52 11.37 2.31
CA LYS A 175 10.88 10.01 1.86
C LYS A 175 10.01 8.94 2.51
N VAL A 176 9.73 9.06 3.81
CA VAL A 176 8.84 8.12 4.51
C VAL A 176 7.40 8.26 4.03
N ILE A 177 6.88 9.49 3.89
CA ILE A 177 5.55 9.76 3.35
C ILE A 177 5.38 9.18 1.95
N ASN A 178 6.41 9.23 1.09
CA ASN A 178 6.37 8.57 -0.23
C ASN A 178 6.15 7.05 -0.13
N VAL A 179 6.76 6.38 0.84
CA VAL A 179 6.54 4.94 1.07
C VAL A 179 5.14 4.69 1.62
N SER A 180 4.71 5.48 2.59
CA SER A 180 3.38 5.37 3.18
C SER A 180 2.27 5.63 2.15
N LEU A 181 2.39 6.64 1.29
CA LEU A 181 1.43 6.92 0.22
C LEU A 181 1.37 5.82 -0.83
N THR A 182 2.50 5.21 -1.19
CA THR A 182 2.51 4.06 -2.11
C THR A 182 1.80 2.86 -1.49
N THR A 183 2.01 2.64 -0.19
CA THR A 183 1.34 1.57 0.56
C THR A 183 -0.16 1.84 0.73
N PHE A 184 -0.53 3.12 0.92
CA PHE A 184 -1.93 3.57 0.97
C PHE A 184 -2.63 3.42 -0.37
N ALA A 185 -1.97 3.77 -1.47
CA ALA A 185 -2.48 3.53 -2.81
C ALA A 185 -2.71 2.03 -3.09
N ALA A 186 -1.76 1.18 -2.69
CA ALA A 186 -1.92 -0.26 -2.80
C ALA A 186 -3.13 -0.79 -2.00
N ALA A 187 -3.28 -0.37 -0.73
CA ALA A 187 -4.43 -0.75 0.10
C ALA A 187 -5.76 -0.23 -0.50
N SER A 188 -5.76 1.00 -1.02
CA SER A 188 -6.91 1.60 -1.71
C SER A 188 -7.31 0.80 -2.95
N THR A 189 -6.36 0.33 -3.77
CA THR A 189 -6.63 -0.57 -4.91
C THR A 189 -7.21 -1.90 -4.46
N VAL A 190 -6.77 -2.47 -3.34
CA VAL A 190 -7.38 -3.69 -2.78
C VAL A 190 -8.84 -3.43 -2.40
N THR A 191 -9.11 -2.34 -1.66
CA THR A 191 -10.47 -1.97 -1.25
C THR A 191 -11.38 -1.68 -2.44
N LEU A 192 -10.84 -1.15 -3.54
CA LEU A 192 -11.57 -0.91 -4.79
C LEU A 192 -12.07 -2.21 -5.44
N VAL A 193 -11.32 -3.31 -5.33
CA VAL A 193 -11.63 -4.58 -6.02
C VAL A 193 -12.53 -5.50 -5.17
N LEU A 194 -12.53 -5.33 -3.84
CA LEU A 194 -13.30 -6.16 -2.91
C LEU A 194 -14.79 -6.33 -3.26
N PRO A 195 -15.55 -5.31 -3.70
CA PRO A 195 -16.97 -5.48 -3.99
C PRO A 195 -17.33 -6.56 -5.02
N ILE A 196 -16.38 -6.97 -5.87
CA ILE A 196 -16.58 -8.03 -6.87
C ILE A 196 -17.05 -9.34 -6.24
N PHE A 197 -16.62 -9.67 -5.00
CA PHE A 197 -17.02 -10.90 -4.33
C PHE A 197 -18.52 -11.00 -4.08
N TRP A 198 -19.19 -9.86 -3.92
CA TRP A 198 -20.61 -9.78 -3.53
C TRP A 198 -21.50 -9.22 -4.64
N TYR A 199 -21.01 -9.11 -5.87
CA TYR A 199 -21.84 -8.64 -6.98
C TYR A 199 -23.08 -9.54 -7.15
N LYS A 200 -24.29 -8.98 -6.94
CA LYS A 200 -25.56 -9.73 -6.91
C LYS A 200 -25.59 -10.90 -5.91
N GLN A 201 -24.82 -10.82 -4.84
CA GLN A 201 -24.77 -11.82 -3.77
C GLN A 201 -24.74 -11.12 -2.42
N PRO A 202 -25.42 -11.64 -1.39
CA PRO A 202 -25.33 -11.05 -0.06
C PRO A 202 -23.91 -11.19 0.51
N ILE A 203 -23.51 -10.23 1.34
CA ILE A 203 -22.26 -10.31 2.11
C ILE A 203 -22.44 -11.35 3.22
N HIS A 204 -21.57 -12.36 3.24
CA HIS A 204 -21.60 -13.42 4.24
C HIS A 204 -21.01 -12.95 5.58
N THR A 205 -21.29 -13.68 6.66
CA THR A 205 -20.88 -13.27 8.02
C THR A 205 -19.37 -13.25 8.18
N PHE A 206 -18.66 -14.26 7.67
CA PHE A 206 -17.20 -14.29 7.70
C PHE A 206 -16.61 -13.10 6.95
N ASP A 207 -17.14 -12.82 5.77
CA ASP A 207 -16.69 -11.73 4.90
C ASP A 207 -16.85 -10.37 5.58
N PHE A 208 -17.99 -10.13 6.23
CA PHE A 208 -18.24 -8.90 6.99
C PHE A 208 -17.23 -8.71 8.13
N LEU A 209 -17.00 -9.75 8.94
CA LEU A 209 -16.01 -9.72 10.02
C LEU A 209 -14.59 -9.49 9.48
N PHE A 210 -14.27 -10.14 8.36
CA PHE A 210 -12.99 -10.00 7.68
C PHE A 210 -12.77 -8.57 7.17
N ILE A 211 -13.75 -7.96 6.51
CA ILE A 211 -13.68 -6.56 6.04
C ILE A 211 -13.51 -5.61 7.22
N LEU A 212 -14.25 -5.82 8.31
CA LEU A 212 -14.15 -4.99 9.50
C LEU A 212 -12.74 -5.08 10.10
N ALA A 213 -12.20 -6.29 10.25
CA ALA A 213 -10.85 -6.51 10.74
C ALA A 213 -9.80 -5.89 9.82
N LEU A 214 -9.95 -6.03 8.51
CA LEU A 214 -9.04 -5.46 7.52
C LEU A 214 -9.08 -3.92 7.53
N THR A 215 -10.26 -3.33 7.66
CA THR A 215 -10.44 -1.88 7.76
C THR A 215 -9.82 -1.33 9.05
N ALA A 216 -10.05 -1.99 10.19
CA ALA A 216 -9.42 -1.63 11.46
C ALA A 216 -7.89 -1.74 11.37
N PHE A 217 -7.38 -2.79 10.70
CA PHE A 217 -5.96 -2.97 10.47
C PHE A 217 -5.35 -1.84 9.63
N PHE A 218 -5.99 -1.43 8.52
CA PHE A 218 -5.52 -0.30 7.73
C PHE A 218 -5.62 1.02 8.48
N ALA A 219 -6.67 1.24 9.27
CA ALA A 219 -6.77 2.43 10.11
C ALA A 219 -5.55 2.52 11.07
N LEU A 220 -5.28 1.44 11.81
CA LEU A 220 -4.24 1.41 12.85
C LEU A 220 -2.81 1.40 12.28
N PHE A 221 -2.53 0.54 11.30
CA PHE A 221 -1.16 0.28 10.84
C PHE A 221 -0.75 1.07 9.61
N LEU A 222 -1.68 1.76 8.93
CA LEU A 222 -1.40 2.52 7.72
C LEU A 222 -1.80 3.99 7.86
N LEU A 223 -3.04 4.26 8.24
CA LEU A 223 -3.55 5.64 8.32
C LEU A 223 -2.96 6.40 9.51
N THR A 224 -2.97 5.82 10.72
CA THR A 224 -2.37 6.44 11.92
C THR A 224 -0.89 6.83 11.72
N PRO A 225 0.01 5.96 11.25
CA PRO A 225 1.40 6.37 11.06
C PRO A 225 1.57 7.42 9.96
N LEU A 226 0.74 7.39 8.91
CA LEU A 226 0.74 8.41 7.86
C LEU A 226 0.29 9.76 8.42
N THR A 227 -0.80 9.82 9.18
CA THR A 227 -1.29 11.08 9.76
C THR A 227 -0.31 11.68 10.75
N ILE A 228 0.37 10.87 11.57
CA ILE A 228 1.44 11.36 12.46
C ILE A 228 2.59 11.95 11.63
N CYS A 229 3.03 11.28 10.56
CA CYS A 229 4.07 11.81 9.68
C CYS A 229 3.66 13.12 9.01
N LEU A 230 2.42 13.21 8.51
CA LEU A 230 1.85 14.41 7.88
C LEU A 230 1.77 15.58 8.87
N TYR A 231 1.36 15.31 10.10
CA TYR A 231 1.33 16.33 11.15
C TYR A 231 2.74 16.84 11.47
N ARG A 232 3.71 15.95 11.62
CA ARG A 232 5.10 16.33 11.94
C ARG A 232 5.76 17.13 10.83
N ILE A 233 5.60 16.73 9.57
CA ILE A 233 6.16 17.50 8.45
C ILE A 233 5.53 18.88 8.35
N ARG A 234 4.20 19.02 8.50
CA ARG A 234 3.53 20.34 8.50
C ARG A 234 4.07 21.25 9.59
N LYS A 235 4.32 20.71 10.79
CA LYS A 235 4.93 21.48 11.88
C LYS A 235 6.34 21.95 11.53
N LEU A 236 7.15 21.08 10.92
CA LEU A 236 8.53 21.41 10.51
C LEU A 236 8.58 22.43 9.38
N THR A 237 7.74 22.27 8.35
CA THR A 237 7.70 23.20 7.22
C THR A 237 7.21 24.58 7.67
N HIS A 238 6.16 24.63 8.49
CA HIS A 238 5.69 25.90 9.07
C HIS A 238 6.75 26.58 9.94
N ALA A 239 7.49 25.82 10.75
CA ALA A 239 8.57 26.38 11.56
C ALA A 239 9.71 26.93 10.69
N LEU A 240 10.06 26.22 9.60
CA LEU A 240 11.08 26.66 8.65
C LEU A 240 10.65 27.93 7.90
N THR A 241 9.44 27.99 7.35
CA THR A 241 8.93 29.17 6.65
C THR A 241 8.94 30.39 7.56
N LYS A 242 8.46 30.25 8.81
CA LYS A 242 8.48 31.35 9.77
C LYS A 242 9.89 31.86 10.09
N GLU A 243 10.86 30.95 10.20
CA GLU A 243 12.26 31.32 10.40
C GLU A 243 12.82 32.08 9.19
N ILE A 244 12.53 31.59 7.98
CA ILE A 244 12.92 32.25 6.72
C ILE A 244 12.31 33.64 6.62
N ASP A 245 11.00 33.79 6.89
CA ASP A 245 10.30 35.09 6.87
C ASP A 245 10.97 36.10 7.80
N THR A 246 11.32 35.66 9.01
CA THR A 246 11.98 36.50 10.02
C THR A 246 13.37 36.94 9.58
N GLN A 247 14.14 36.03 8.99
CA GLN A 247 15.47 36.33 8.45
C GLN A 247 15.38 37.30 7.25
N LEU A 248 14.43 37.05 6.35
CA LEU A 248 14.18 37.90 5.19
C LEU A 248 13.82 39.33 5.59
N GLU A 249 12.93 39.50 6.58
CA GLU A 249 12.59 40.81 7.14
C GLU A 249 13.81 41.55 7.71
N SER A 250 14.71 40.83 8.38
CA SER A 250 15.93 41.43 8.95
C SER A 250 16.92 41.86 7.87
N LEU A 251 17.12 41.03 6.84
CA LEU A 251 18.04 41.29 5.74
C LEU A 251 17.58 42.45 4.85
N ILE A 252 16.27 42.58 4.63
CA ILE A 252 15.70 43.70 3.86
C ILE A 252 15.85 45.04 4.61
N LYS A 253 15.72 45.03 5.95
CA LYS A 253 15.88 46.24 6.78
C LYS A 253 17.32 46.74 6.84
N GLU A 254 18.30 45.85 6.81
CA GLU A 254 19.72 46.20 6.80
C GLU A 254 20.27 46.32 5.36
N SER A 255 19.96 47.43 4.67
CA SER A 255 20.52 47.90 3.36
C SER A 255 21.19 46.84 2.45
N VAL A 256 20.58 46.59 1.29
CA VAL A 256 20.99 45.55 0.32
C VAL A 256 22.40 45.80 -0.22
N THR A 257 23.31 44.88 0.08
CA THR A 257 24.60 44.69 -0.61
C THR A 257 24.50 43.44 -1.49
N ASP A 258 25.33 43.30 -2.53
CA ASP A 258 25.28 42.15 -3.46
C ASP A 258 25.36 40.78 -2.74
N VAL A 259 26.11 40.70 -1.64
CA VAL A 259 26.20 39.48 -0.80
C VAL A 259 24.86 39.15 -0.13
N LYS A 260 24.15 40.16 0.37
CA LYS A 260 22.81 40.00 0.98
C LYS A 260 21.75 39.63 -0.07
N SER A 261 21.91 40.09 -1.32
CA SER A 261 21.01 39.69 -2.41
C SER A 261 21.10 38.19 -2.70
N SER A 262 22.31 37.63 -2.73
CA SER A 262 22.50 36.19 -2.93
C SER A 262 21.94 35.35 -1.77
N GLU A 263 22.04 35.85 -0.54
CA GLU A 263 21.48 35.18 0.64
C GLU A 263 19.95 35.17 0.62
N ILE A 264 19.32 36.28 0.22
CA ILE A 264 17.87 36.38 0.02
C ILE A 264 17.38 35.39 -1.03
N GLU A 265 18.05 35.28 -2.18
CA GLU A 265 17.68 34.31 -3.23
C GLU A 265 17.76 32.86 -2.73
N CYS A 266 18.77 32.54 -1.91
CA CYS A 266 18.91 31.22 -1.31
C CYS A 266 17.76 30.90 -0.35
N LEU A 267 17.36 31.86 0.49
CA LEU A 267 16.25 31.70 1.43
C LEU A 267 14.91 31.53 0.72
N LEU A 268 14.64 32.34 -0.32
CA LEU A 268 13.43 32.20 -1.14
C LEU A 268 13.38 30.84 -1.85
N HIS A 269 14.53 30.36 -2.36
CA HIS A 269 14.61 29.03 -2.97
C HIS A 269 14.29 27.91 -1.97
N ASP A 270 14.79 28.01 -0.74
CA ASP A 270 14.51 27.03 0.31
C ASP A 270 13.05 27.08 0.76
N GLU A 271 12.45 28.27 0.84
CA GLU A 271 11.03 28.45 1.13
C GLU A 271 10.14 27.79 0.06
N GLU A 272 10.39 28.06 -1.23
CA GLU A 272 9.63 27.46 -2.33
C GLU A 272 9.72 25.92 -2.29
N LYS A 273 10.92 25.40 -2.00
CA LYS A 273 11.20 23.97 -2.05
C LYS A 273 10.70 23.21 -0.83
N PHE A 274 10.71 23.82 0.35
CA PHE A 274 10.44 23.16 1.64
C PHE A 274 9.22 23.71 2.39
N GLY A 275 8.59 24.80 1.92
CA GLY A 275 7.42 25.42 2.55
C GLY A 275 6.18 24.52 2.52
N GLU A 276 6.00 23.72 1.46
CA GLU A 276 4.88 22.79 1.38
C GLU A 276 5.16 21.44 2.07
N ALA A 277 4.23 20.99 2.88
CA ALA A 277 4.31 19.68 3.56
C ALA A 277 4.26 18.49 2.57
N LEU A 278 3.45 18.62 1.52
CA LEU A 278 3.25 17.61 0.48
C LEU A 278 3.45 18.24 -0.88
N SER A 279 4.07 17.53 -1.81
CA SER A 279 4.07 17.96 -3.20
C SER A 279 2.66 17.81 -3.82
N THR A 280 2.37 18.59 -4.86
CA THR A 280 1.10 18.50 -5.61
C THR A 280 0.76 17.05 -6.01
N ARG A 281 1.75 16.29 -6.49
CA ARG A 281 1.57 14.88 -6.84
C ARG A 281 1.16 14.01 -5.65
N GLN A 282 1.76 14.24 -4.48
CA GLN A 282 1.42 13.51 -3.26
C GLN A 282 0.01 13.83 -2.78
N SER A 283 -0.40 15.10 -2.83
CA SER A 283 -1.74 15.56 -2.48
C SER A 283 -2.81 14.95 -3.40
N ILE A 284 -2.56 14.95 -4.72
CA ILE A 284 -3.43 14.30 -5.71
C ILE A 284 -3.53 12.79 -5.43
N THR A 285 -2.40 12.13 -5.18
CA THR A 285 -2.39 10.69 -4.87
C THR A 285 -3.22 10.40 -3.62
N LEU A 286 -3.06 11.17 -2.55
CA LEU A 286 -3.82 11.02 -1.31
C LEU A 286 -5.32 11.17 -1.56
N LEU A 287 -5.73 12.19 -2.32
CA LEU A 287 -7.13 12.42 -2.69
C LEU A 287 -7.71 11.21 -3.44
N PHE A 288 -7.04 10.74 -4.48
CA PHE A 288 -7.47 9.56 -5.23
C PHE A 288 -7.61 8.33 -4.35
N CYS A 289 -6.64 8.09 -3.45
CA CYS A 289 -6.68 6.92 -2.57
C CYS A 289 -7.88 6.94 -1.61
N LEU A 290 -8.39 8.12 -1.25
CA LEU A 290 -9.57 8.29 -0.40
C LEU A 290 -10.87 8.18 -1.21
N CYS A 291 -10.93 8.83 -2.38
CA CYS A 291 -12.17 8.94 -3.15
C CYS A 291 -12.52 7.69 -3.96
N LEU A 292 -11.54 7.04 -4.59
CA LEU A 292 -11.78 5.91 -5.50
C LEU A 292 -12.46 4.71 -4.82
N PRO A 293 -12.02 4.25 -3.62
CA PRO A 293 -12.71 3.19 -2.92
C PRO A 293 -14.16 3.57 -2.58
N LEU A 294 -14.39 4.79 -2.09
CA LEU A 294 -15.74 5.26 -1.75
C LEU A 294 -16.67 5.23 -2.96
N LEU A 295 -16.17 5.61 -4.13
CA LEU A 295 -16.90 5.54 -5.40
C LEU A 295 -17.25 4.10 -5.77
N SER A 296 -16.31 3.17 -5.70
CA SER A 296 -16.56 1.76 -6.01
C SER A 296 -17.58 1.12 -5.08
N TRP A 297 -17.46 1.36 -3.77
CA TRP A 297 -18.43 0.88 -2.79
C TRP A 297 -19.78 1.56 -2.94
N GLY A 298 -19.82 2.85 -3.33
CA GLY A 298 -21.05 3.55 -3.67
C GLY A 298 -21.77 2.94 -4.88
N VAL A 299 -21.03 2.62 -5.96
CA VAL A 299 -21.58 1.91 -7.13
C VAL A 299 -22.10 0.54 -6.73
N PHE A 300 -21.33 -0.22 -5.94
CA PHE A 300 -21.75 -1.53 -5.45
C PHE A 300 -23.10 -1.46 -4.72
N LEU A 301 -23.23 -0.56 -3.74
CA LEU A 301 -24.46 -0.37 -2.96
C LEU A 301 -25.66 0.05 -3.82
N VAL A 302 -25.45 0.83 -4.88
CA VAL A 302 -26.52 1.22 -5.81
C VAL A 302 -26.94 0.06 -6.71
N THR A 303 -26.00 -0.80 -7.11
CA THR A 303 -26.27 -1.96 -8.00
C THR A 303 -26.81 -3.19 -7.27
N GLU A 304 -26.79 -3.20 -5.94
CA GLU A 304 -27.38 -4.25 -5.09
C GLU A 304 -28.91 -4.08 -4.95
N HIS A 305 -29.45 -2.96 -5.43
CA HIS A 305 -30.88 -2.63 -5.56
C HIS A 305 -31.30 -2.54 -7.03
#